data_AF-A0A965DQI1-F1
#
_entry.id   AF-A0A965DQI1-F1
#
_cell.length_a   1.000
_cell.length_b   1.000
_cell.length_c   1.000
_cell.angle_alpha   90.00
_cell.angle_beta   90.00
_cell.angle_gamma   90.00
#
_symmetry.space_group_name_H-M   'P 1'
#
loop_
_entity.id
_entity.type
_entity.pdbx_description
1 polymer ?
#
loop_
_entity_poly.entity_id
_entity_poly.type
_entity_poly.pdbx_seq_one_letter_code
_entity_poly.pdbx_strand_id
1 'polypeptide(L)'
;YQWGAAMGNYAPRTQLCELVLNNEYMGVYVMMERIKTNPGRVPINPLLYEDTVDNHLTGGYILKLDKTTAGGIIAWNSPYPPASPGNGTIGFQLHDPALDTLHPLQLAYIQSYVTAFENALAGANYTDPVQGYAPFIDVQSFIDFFLANEMTKNVDGYRISSFLYKQRFSEGGKLVAGPLWDFNIALGNANYCQGNTTSGWAKNFNSICGGAQLIPFWWNRLLSDSTFANLTHCRWLELRQGPLSDTVVMTTIDSLAAVLQGPAQRHFIRWPILGTYVWPNNFIGQTFAEEINYLKTWLSNRLAWLDANMVGTCDNLSMPEPQKEALRIFPNPSDHVLYLEGLEKPSCVRIYHATGALAASVRLSSYTSAISTESLPNGMYYLQVDGNPTLFKLLILHL
;
A
#
# COMPACT_ATOMS: atom_id res chain seq x y z
N TYR A 1 2.23 -10.02 11.32
CA TYR A 1 0.82 -9.63 11.50
C TYR A 1 0.57 -8.88 12.80
N GLN A 2 0.83 -9.47 13.98
CA GLN A 2 0.61 -8.78 15.26
C GLN A 2 1.36 -7.43 15.36
N TRP A 3 2.65 -7.39 14.99
CA TRP A 3 3.40 -6.12 14.95
C TRP A 3 2.84 -5.12 13.94
N GLY A 4 2.44 -5.58 12.74
CA GLY A 4 1.80 -4.72 11.75
C GLY A 4 0.49 -4.09 12.22
N ALA A 5 -0.33 -4.84 12.97
CA ALA A 5 -1.52 -4.30 13.62
C ALA A 5 -1.16 -3.30 14.73
N ALA A 6 -0.11 -3.56 15.50
CA ALA A 6 0.37 -2.69 16.56
C ALA A 6 0.98 -1.38 16.04
N MET A 7 1.34 -1.30 14.75
CA MET A 7 1.69 -0.05 14.06
C MET A 7 0.47 0.81 13.74
N GLY A 8 -0.76 0.41 14.11
CA GLY A 8 -1.96 1.23 13.93
C GLY A 8 -2.68 1.06 12.58
N ASN A 9 -2.16 0.20 11.70
CA ASN A 9 -2.83 -0.15 10.45
C ASN A 9 -3.61 -1.46 10.58
N TYR A 10 -4.64 -1.64 9.75
CA TYR A 10 -5.29 -2.95 9.63
C TYR A 10 -4.29 -4.00 9.10
N ALA A 11 -4.17 -5.12 9.81
CA ALA A 11 -3.48 -6.32 9.37
C ALA A 11 -4.37 -7.54 9.63
N PRO A 12 -4.31 -8.58 8.78
CA PRO A 12 -5.09 -9.80 8.97
C PRO A 12 -4.91 -10.40 10.36
N ARG A 13 -6.03 -10.72 11.01
CA ARG A 13 -6.02 -11.42 12.30
C ARG A 13 -5.55 -12.86 12.12
N THR A 14 -4.76 -13.33 13.07
CA THR A 14 -4.19 -14.68 13.05
C THR A 14 -4.32 -15.33 14.41
N GLN A 15 -4.65 -16.62 14.42
CA GLN A 15 -4.66 -17.46 15.62
C GLN A 15 -3.93 -18.76 15.33
N LEU A 16 -3.00 -19.15 16.20
CA LEU A 16 -2.42 -20.50 16.16
C LEU A 16 -3.46 -21.52 16.63
N CYS A 17 -3.62 -22.61 15.89
CA CYS A 17 -4.58 -23.67 16.22
C CYS A 17 -4.00 -25.06 15.94
N GLU A 18 -4.52 -26.05 16.65
CA GLU A 18 -4.27 -27.47 16.36
C GLU A 18 -5.40 -28.00 15.47
N LEU A 19 -5.04 -28.58 14.32
CA LEU A 19 -6.00 -29.13 13.37
C LEU A 19 -6.19 -30.64 13.62
N VAL A 20 -7.44 -31.06 13.75
CA VAL A 20 -7.84 -32.47 13.74
C VAL A 20 -8.81 -32.67 12.59
N LEU A 21 -8.49 -33.60 11.69
CA LEU A 21 -9.30 -33.92 10.52
C LEU A 21 -9.59 -35.42 10.50
N ASN A 22 -10.87 -35.81 10.45
CA ASN A 22 -11.31 -37.21 10.49
C ASN A 22 -10.70 -37.99 11.67
N ASN A 23 -10.69 -37.38 12.86
CA ASN A 23 -10.08 -37.90 14.09
C ASN A 23 -8.56 -38.08 14.04
N GLU A 24 -7.87 -37.61 12.99
CA GLU A 24 -6.41 -37.57 12.92
C GLU A 24 -5.86 -36.20 13.26
N TYR A 25 -4.84 -36.16 14.13
CA TYR A 25 -4.11 -34.93 14.41
C TYR A 25 -3.22 -34.56 13.22
N MET A 26 -3.42 -33.34 12.70
CA MET A 26 -2.74 -32.82 11.51
C MET A 26 -1.63 -31.81 11.83
N GLY A 27 -1.45 -31.44 13.10
CA GLY A 27 -0.42 -30.48 13.51
C GLY A 27 -0.96 -29.10 13.87
N VAL A 28 -0.01 -28.23 14.22
CA VAL A 28 -0.23 -26.78 14.40
C VAL A 28 -0.36 -26.07 13.05
N TYR A 29 -1.37 -25.20 12.93
CA TYR A 29 -1.64 -24.33 11.79
C TYR A 29 -1.87 -22.88 12.23
N VAL A 30 -1.84 -21.96 11.28
CA VAL A 30 -2.27 -20.57 11.48
C VAL A 30 -3.66 -20.40 10.86
N MET A 31 -4.68 -20.21 11.70
CA MET A 31 -5.98 -19.74 11.25
C MET A 31 -5.89 -18.24 10.98
N MET A 32 -6.12 -17.84 9.73
CA MET A 32 -5.86 -16.48 9.27
C MET A 32 -7.09 -15.87 8.61
N GLU A 33 -7.31 -14.59 8.88
CA GLU A 33 -8.32 -13.80 8.22
C GLU A 33 -8.01 -13.56 6.75
N ARG A 34 -8.98 -13.82 5.87
CA ARG A 34 -8.86 -13.51 4.45
C ARG A 34 -9.00 -12.01 4.21
N ILE A 35 -8.07 -11.44 3.44
CA ILE A 35 -8.19 -10.06 2.93
C ILE A 35 -9.46 -9.95 2.07
N LYS A 36 -10.38 -9.09 2.49
CA LYS A 36 -11.63 -8.75 1.80
C LYS A 36 -12.15 -7.41 2.36
N THR A 37 -12.88 -6.66 1.55
CA THR A 37 -13.69 -5.51 1.99
C THR A 37 -14.75 -5.97 2.99
N ASN A 38 -14.71 -5.40 4.20
CA ASN A 38 -15.71 -5.61 5.25
C ASN A 38 -15.42 -4.64 6.42
N PRO A 39 -16.43 -4.12 7.14
CA PRO A 39 -16.21 -3.34 8.36
C PRO A 39 -15.28 -3.99 9.40
N GLY A 40 -15.22 -5.33 9.47
CA GLY A 40 -14.32 -6.07 10.35
C GLY A 40 -12.99 -6.50 9.74
N ARG A 41 -12.67 -6.05 8.51
CA ARG A 41 -11.48 -6.42 7.73
C ARG A 41 -10.81 -5.18 7.15
N VAL A 42 -10.63 -5.10 5.83
CA VAL A 42 -10.26 -3.85 5.17
C VAL A 42 -11.48 -2.92 5.25
N PRO A 43 -11.42 -1.85 6.07
CA PRO A 43 -12.59 -1.11 6.50
C PRO A 43 -12.95 -0.02 5.48
N ILE A 44 -13.29 -0.45 4.27
CA ILE A 44 -13.80 0.41 3.20
C ILE A 44 -15.19 -0.04 2.77
N ASN A 45 -16.01 0.92 2.33
CA ASN A 45 -17.32 0.60 1.77
C ASN A 45 -17.16 -0.17 0.45
N PRO A 46 -17.85 -1.32 0.26
CA PRO A 46 -17.72 -2.10 -0.97
C PRO A 46 -18.12 -1.31 -2.21
N LEU A 47 -17.38 -1.49 -3.30
CA LEU A 47 -17.76 -1.01 -4.63
C LEU A 47 -18.78 -1.96 -5.26
N LEU A 48 -20.03 -1.50 -5.41
CA LEU A 48 -21.12 -2.25 -6.05
C LEU A 48 -21.10 -2.04 -7.56
N TYR A 49 -21.69 -2.94 -8.36
CA TYR A 49 -21.65 -2.83 -9.83
C TYR A 49 -22.29 -1.54 -10.36
N GLU A 50 -23.34 -1.06 -9.69
CA GLU A 50 -24.06 0.17 -10.01
C GLU A 50 -23.32 1.47 -9.63
N ASP A 51 -22.27 1.39 -8.79
CA ASP A 51 -21.47 2.52 -8.31
C ASP A 51 -20.60 3.07 -9.46
N THR A 52 -21.19 3.88 -10.33
CA THR A 52 -20.57 4.34 -11.59
C THR A 52 -20.40 5.86 -11.69
N VAL A 53 -20.82 6.59 -10.65
CA VAL A 53 -20.81 8.07 -10.63
C VAL A 53 -20.42 8.59 -9.24
N ASP A 54 -20.02 9.86 -9.19
CA ASP A 54 -19.74 10.63 -7.97
C ASP A 54 -18.80 9.89 -6.99
N ASN A 55 -18.98 10.12 -5.68
CA ASN A 55 -18.17 9.51 -4.62
C ASN A 55 -18.17 7.97 -4.65
N HIS A 56 -19.25 7.36 -5.13
CA HIS A 56 -19.42 5.90 -5.14
C HIS A 56 -18.39 5.19 -6.01
N LEU A 57 -17.98 5.80 -7.13
CA LEU A 57 -16.96 5.29 -8.05
C LEU A 57 -15.51 5.38 -7.49
N THR A 58 -15.30 6.18 -6.45
CA THR A 58 -13.96 6.76 -6.19
C THR A 58 -13.04 5.91 -5.31
N GLY A 59 -13.54 4.77 -4.85
CA GLY A 59 -12.88 3.87 -3.91
C GLY A 59 -13.73 2.64 -3.63
N GLY A 60 -13.39 1.91 -2.57
CA GLY A 60 -14.11 0.68 -2.19
C GLY A 60 -13.57 -0.59 -2.85
N TYR A 61 -12.32 -0.55 -3.31
CA TYR A 61 -11.66 -1.66 -3.99
C TYR A 61 -10.26 -1.94 -3.41
N ILE A 62 -9.81 -3.18 -3.60
CA ILE A 62 -8.51 -3.71 -3.20
C ILE A 62 -7.77 -4.19 -4.46
N LEU A 63 -6.57 -3.66 -4.66
CA LEU A 63 -5.63 -4.05 -5.69
C LEU A 63 -4.54 -4.93 -5.09
N LYS A 64 -3.86 -5.69 -5.95
CA LYS A 64 -2.62 -6.36 -5.56
C LYS A 64 -1.61 -6.42 -6.71
N LEU A 65 -0.34 -6.44 -6.33
CA LEU A 65 0.77 -6.90 -7.15
C LEU A 65 1.08 -8.33 -6.69
N ASP A 66 0.97 -9.29 -7.62
CA ASP A 66 1.05 -10.70 -7.28
C ASP A 66 1.40 -11.58 -8.49
N LYS A 67 1.70 -12.85 -8.24
CA LYS A 67 1.86 -13.89 -9.26
C LYS A 67 0.52 -14.18 -9.94
N THR A 68 0.58 -14.75 -11.14
CA THR A 68 -0.59 -15.27 -11.87
C THR A 68 -0.78 -16.79 -11.68
N THR A 69 0.16 -17.47 -11.02
CA THR A 69 0.24 -18.94 -10.88
C THR A 69 -0.91 -19.59 -10.07
N ALA A 70 -1.84 -18.81 -9.55
CA ALA A 70 -3.06 -19.26 -8.85
C ALA A 70 -4.34 -18.67 -9.48
N GLY A 71 -4.34 -18.44 -10.80
CA GLY A 71 -5.49 -17.88 -11.52
C GLY A 71 -5.61 -16.35 -11.39
N GLY A 72 -4.56 -15.66 -10.95
CA GLY A 72 -4.52 -14.20 -10.93
C GLY A 72 -4.51 -13.65 -12.35
N ILE A 73 -5.36 -12.66 -12.62
CA ILE A 73 -5.50 -12.03 -13.95
C ILE A 73 -4.94 -10.61 -13.85
N ILE A 74 -4.00 -10.28 -14.73
CA ILE A 74 -3.53 -8.90 -14.88
C ILE A 74 -4.63 -8.07 -15.54
N ALA A 75 -5.12 -7.07 -14.82
CA ALA A 75 -6.14 -6.15 -15.31
C ALA A 75 -5.54 -5.07 -16.22
N TRP A 76 -4.38 -4.52 -15.84
CA TRP A 76 -3.57 -3.65 -16.68
C TRP A 76 -2.10 -3.69 -16.24
N ASN A 77 -1.20 -3.19 -17.08
CA ASN A 77 0.20 -3.01 -16.75
C ASN A 77 0.49 -1.53 -16.44
N SER A 78 1.37 -1.27 -15.47
CA SER A 78 1.96 0.05 -15.24
C SER A 78 2.60 0.55 -16.54
N PRO A 79 2.45 1.84 -16.89
CA PRO A 79 3.20 2.45 -17.98
C PRO A 79 4.67 2.70 -17.62
N TYR A 80 5.06 2.51 -16.36
CA TYR A 80 6.42 2.72 -15.88
C TYR A 80 7.19 1.41 -15.73
N PRO A 81 8.51 1.44 -15.98
CA PRO A 81 9.34 0.28 -15.70
C PRO A 81 9.40 -0.01 -14.19
N PRO A 82 9.71 -1.26 -13.82
CA PRO A 82 10.06 -1.62 -12.45
C PRO A 82 11.28 -0.83 -11.96
N ALA A 83 11.54 -0.88 -10.66
CA ALA A 83 12.75 -0.32 -10.09
C ALA A 83 14.00 -0.92 -10.78
N SER A 84 14.89 -0.05 -11.26
CA SER A 84 16.19 -0.44 -11.82
C SER A 84 16.97 -1.33 -10.84
N PRO A 85 17.66 -2.39 -11.31
CA PRO A 85 17.93 -2.78 -12.71
C PRO A 85 16.87 -3.73 -13.31
N GLY A 86 15.67 -3.81 -12.73
CA GLY A 86 14.61 -4.67 -13.26
C GLY A 86 14.23 -4.31 -14.70
N ASN A 87 13.97 -5.33 -15.52
CA ASN A 87 13.51 -5.19 -16.89
C ASN A 87 12.24 -6.04 -17.08
N GLY A 88 11.08 -5.39 -17.19
CA GLY A 88 9.78 -6.04 -17.24
C GLY A 88 8.64 -5.05 -17.06
N THR A 89 7.44 -5.56 -16.76
CA THR A 89 6.25 -4.74 -16.48
C THR A 89 5.70 -5.06 -15.09
N ILE A 90 5.08 -4.06 -14.47
CA ILE A 90 4.33 -4.26 -13.21
C ILE A 90 2.87 -4.47 -13.57
N GLY A 91 2.35 -5.66 -13.33
CA GLY A 91 0.95 -6.01 -13.59
C GLY A 91 0.08 -5.81 -12.35
N PHE A 92 -1.01 -5.07 -12.50
CA PHE A 92 -2.02 -4.88 -11.46
C PHE A 92 -3.12 -5.93 -11.55
N GLN A 93 -3.56 -6.43 -10.41
CA GLN A 93 -4.69 -7.33 -10.30
C GLN A 93 -5.78 -6.73 -9.39
N LEU A 94 -7.04 -7.01 -9.72
CA LEU A 94 -8.20 -6.72 -8.87
C LEU A 94 -8.40 -7.88 -7.88
N HIS A 95 -8.28 -7.59 -6.59
CA HIS A 95 -8.50 -8.59 -5.53
C HIS A 95 -9.94 -8.60 -5.02
N ASP A 96 -10.51 -7.41 -4.79
CA ASP A 96 -11.89 -7.24 -4.33
C ASP A 96 -12.43 -5.86 -4.76
N PRO A 97 -13.46 -5.76 -5.62
CA PRO A 97 -14.11 -6.88 -6.31
C PRO A 97 -13.18 -7.59 -7.30
N ALA A 98 -13.58 -8.77 -7.78
CA ALA A 98 -12.84 -9.48 -8.83
C ALA A 98 -13.02 -8.78 -10.19
N LEU A 99 -12.04 -8.92 -11.09
CA LEU A 99 -12.03 -8.23 -12.38
C LEU A 99 -13.28 -8.48 -13.23
N ASP A 100 -13.78 -9.71 -13.26
CA ASP A 100 -14.97 -10.12 -14.03
C ASP A 100 -16.29 -9.63 -13.44
N THR A 101 -16.26 -9.10 -12.21
CA THR A 101 -17.42 -8.50 -11.53
C THR A 101 -17.45 -6.98 -11.62
N LEU A 102 -16.39 -6.35 -12.16
CA LEU A 102 -16.29 -4.88 -12.24
C LEU A 102 -17.11 -4.32 -13.40
N HIS A 103 -17.74 -3.16 -13.16
CA HIS A 103 -18.28 -2.35 -14.25
C HIS A 103 -17.11 -1.72 -15.07
N PRO A 104 -17.18 -1.64 -16.41
CA PRO A 104 -16.09 -1.07 -17.22
C PRO A 104 -15.66 0.35 -16.81
N LEU A 105 -16.61 1.21 -16.44
CA LEU A 105 -16.32 2.55 -15.90
C LEU A 105 -15.51 2.52 -14.60
N GLN A 106 -15.73 1.53 -13.74
CA GLN A 106 -14.95 1.35 -12.51
C GLN A 106 -13.52 0.95 -12.84
N LEU A 107 -13.35 -0.01 -13.76
CA LEU A 107 -12.01 -0.44 -14.18
C LEU A 107 -11.22 0.73 -14.77
N ALA A 108 -11.86 1.52 -15.65
CA ALA A 108 -11.27 2.71 -16.24
C ALA A 108 -10.85 3.72 -15.16
N TYR A 109 -11.73 4.03 -14.20
CA TYR A 109 -11.42 4.95 -13.10
C TYR A 109 -10.23 4.47 -12.27
N ILE A 110 -10.24 3.19 -11.86
CA ILE A 110 -9.19 2.58 -11.03
C ILE A 110 -7.84 2.66 -11.73
N GLN A 111 -7.78 2.27 -13.00
CA GLN A 111 -6.57 2.35 -13.80
C GLN A 111 -6.09 3.80 -13.93
N SER A 112 -6.98 4.73 -14.27
CA SER A 112 -6.64 6.15 -14.40
C SER A 112 -6.11 6.75 -13.09
N TYR A 113 -6.69 6.41 -11.94
CA TYR A 113 -6.22 6.89 -10.64
C TYR A 113 -4.81 6.39 -10.31
N VAL A 114 -4.56 5.09 -10.51
CA VAL A 114 -3.22 4.50 -10.28
C VAL A 114 -2.20 5.09 -11.25
N THR A 115 -2.55 5.25 -12.53
CA THR A 115 -1.68 5.90 -13.51
C THR A 115 -1.40 7.36 -13.17
N ALA A 116 -2.39 8.12 -12.68
CA ALA A 116 -2.18 9.49 -12.24
C ALA A 116 -1.22 9.59 -11.05
N PHE A 117 -1.34 8.69 -10.07
CA PHE A 117 -0.36 8.54 -8.99
C PHE A 117 1.05 8.27 -9.52
N GLU A 118 1.20 7.28 -10.41
CA GLU A 118 2.51 6.93 -10.96
C GLU A 118 3.11 8.07 -11.77
N ASN A 119 2.28 8.81 -12.54
CA ASN A 119 2.69 10.01 -13.27
C ASN A 119 3.20 11.11 -12.34
N ALA A 120 2.46 11.40 -11.26
CA ALA A 120 2.86 12.41 -10.29
C ALA A 120 4.16 12.03 -9.57
N LEU A 121 4.34 10.76 -9.23
CA LEU A 121 5.54 10.25 -8.57
C LEU A 121 6.76 10.25 -9.50
N ALA A 122 6.59 9.90 -10.78
CA ALA A 122 7.65 9.91 -11.77
C ALA A 122 8.03 11.32 -12.23
N GLY A 123 7.11 12.28 -12.13
CA GLY A 123 7.28 13.66 -12.59
C GLY A 123 8.39 14.45 -11.90
N ALA A 124 8.70 15.62 -12.46
CA ALA A 124 9.73 16.53 -11.93
C ALA A 124 9.32 17.14 -10.57
N ASN A 125 8.04 17.44 -10.39
CA ASN A 125 7.49 18.06 -9.17
C ASN A 125 6.99 17.02 -8.14
N TYR A 126 7.51 15.80 -8.18
CA TYR A 126 6.99 14.69 -7.35
C TYR A 126 6.99 14.98 -5.84
N THR A 127 7.89 15.83 -5.35
CA THR A 127 7.97 16.24 -3.93
C THR A 127 7.04 17.40 -3.58
N ASP A 128 6.35 18.01 -4.55
CA ASP A 128 5.40 19.09 -4.27
C ASP A 128 4.18 18.53 -3.52
N PRO A 129 3.76 19.12 -2.38
CA PRO A 129 2.68 18.56 -1.57
C PRO A 129 1.30 18.63 -2.25
N VAL A 130 1.14 19.45 -3.29
CA VAL A 130 -0.13 19.67 -4.01
C VAL A 130 -0.11 19.06 -5.41
N GLN A 131 1.03 19.10 -6.11
CA GLN A 131 1.17 18.62 -7.48
C GLN A 131 1.86 17.24 -7.59
N GLY A 132 2.56 16.83 -6.52
CA GLY A 132 3.33 15.59 -6.46
C GLY A 132 2.49 14.39 -6.07
N TYR A 133 3.12 13.39 -5.44
CA TYR A 133 2.46 12.12 -5.11
C TYR A 133 1.55 12.19 -3.87
N ALA A 134 1.80 13.13 -2.95
CA ALA A 134 1.17 13.19 -1.63
C ALA A 134 -0.38 13.29 -1.64
N PRO A 135 -1.03 13.92 -2.64
CA PRO A 135 -2.49 13.90 -2.78
C PRO A 135 -3.07 12.52 -3.08
N PHE A 136 -2.28 11.61 -3.67
CA PHE A 136 -2.79 10.34 -4.18
C PHE A 136 -2.72 9.19 -3.18
N ILE A 137 -1.76 9.23 -2.26
CA ILE A 137 -1.48 8.14 -1.32
C ILE A 137 -1.63 8.60 0.13
N ASP A 138 -1.99 7.65 0.99
CA ASP A 138 -1.83 7.80 2.42
C ASP A 138 -0.35 7.56 2.76
N VAL A 139 0.40 8.65 2.92
CA VAL A 139 1.86 8.62 3.11
C VAL A 139 2.26 7.74 4.30
N GLN A 140 1.51 7.83 5.40
CA GLN A 140 1.77 7.06 6.61
C GLN A 140 1.65 5.55 6.37
N SER A 141 0.63 5.10 5.65
CA SER A 141 0.46 3.68 5.31
C SER A 141 1.58 3.14 4.42
N PHE A 142 2.09 3.94 3.48
CA PHE A 142 3.23 3.55 2.65
C PHE A 142 4.50 3.43 3.50
N ILE A 143 4.72 4.37 4.43
CA ILE A 143 5.82 4.29 5.39
C ILE A 143 5.69 3.04 6.27
N ASP A 144 4.52 2.78 6.84
CA ASP A 144 4.30 1.61 7.69
C ASP A 144 4.42 0.29 6.91
N PHE A 145 3.93 0.24 5.67
CA PHE A 145 4.11 -0.91 4.78
C PHE A 145 5.60 -1.16 4.47
N PHE A 146 6.36 -0.09 4.21
CA PHE A 146 7.80 -0.15 4.03
C PHE A 146 8.50 -0.69 5.28
N LEU A 147 8.26 -0.07 6.45
CA LEU A 147 8.89 -0.47 7.70
C LEU A 147 8.55 -1.91 8.10
N ALA A 148 7.31 -2.36 7.90
CA ALA A 148 6.91 -3.73 8.17
C ALA A 148 7.68 -4.74 7.30
N ASN A 149 7.80 -4.49 6.00
CA ASN A 149 8.55 -5.36 5.09
C ASN A 149 10.07 -5.30 5.34
N GLU A 150 10.62 -4.13 5.69
CA GLU A 150 12.03 -3.99 6.00
C GLU A 150 12.42 -4.61 7.34
N MET A 151 11.61 -4.44 8.39
CA MET A 151 11.84 -5.06 9.69
C MET A 151 11.95 -6.58 9.57
N THR A 152 11.08 -7.19 8.77
CA THR A 152 11.08 -8.64 8.60
C THR A 152 11.94 -9.10 7.42
N LYS A 153 12.45 -8.18 6.61
CA LYS A 153 13.13 -8.46 5.35
C LYS A 153 12.36 -9.45 4.46
N ASN A 154 11.09 -9.16 4.21
CA ASN A 154 10.22 -10.02 3.41
C ASN A 154 10.68 -10.02 1.94
N VAL A 155 11.12 -11.18 1.42
CA VAL A 155 11.61 -11.30 0.03
C VAL A 155 10.49 -11.24 -1.01
N ASP A 156 9.25 -11.44 -0.59
CA ASP A 156 8.06 -11.32 -1.42
C ASP A 156 7.47 -9.91 -1.36
N GLY A 157 7.85 -9.13 -0.35
CA GLY A 157 7.43 -7.76 -0.14
C GLY A 157 7.62 -6.88 -1.39
N TYR A 158 6.70 -5.92 -1.55
CA TYR A 158 6.64 -4.92 -2.62
C TYR A 158 6.36 -5.40 -4.05
N ARG A 159 6.58 -6.69 -4.36
CA ARG A 159 6.48 -7.23 -5.74
C ARG A 159 5.40 -8.28 -5.92
N ILE A 160 5.18 -9.10 -4.89
CA ILE A 160 4.13 -10.12 -4.85
C ILE A 160 3.47 -10.10 -3.47
N SER A 161 2.27 -10.67 -3.35
CA SER A 161 1.53 -10.61 -2.09
C SER A 161 1.39 -9.17 -1.52
N SER A 162 1.41 -8.17 -2.40
CA SER A 162 1.48 -6.75 -2.03
C SER A 162 0.17 -6.08 -2.36
N PHE A 163 -0.59 -5.72 -1.32
CA PHE A 163 -1.94 -5.19 -1.45
C PHE A 163 -1.95 -3.67 -1.31
N LEU A 164 -2.91 -3.06 -2.00
CA LEU A 164 -3.27 -1.66 -1.87
C LEU A 164 -4.80 -1.60 -1.80
N TYR A 165 -5.36 -0.64 -1.09
CA TYR A 165 -6.79 -0.37 -1.16
C TYR A 165 -7.05 1.12 -1.31
N LYS A 166 -8.18 1.48 -1.93
CA LYS A 166 -8.54 2.88 -2.14
C LYS A 166 -9.80 3.22 -1.35
N GLN A 167 -9.69 4.21 -0.47
CA GLN A 167 -10.84 4.84 0.18
C GLN A 167 -11.56 5.76 -0.81
N ARG A 168 -12.89 5.86 -0.70
CA ARG A 168 -13.66 6.89 -1.42
C ARG A 168 -13.22 8.28 -0.94
N PHE A 169 -13.50 9.32 -1.71
CA PHE A 169 -13.11 10.68 -1.33
C PHE A 169 -13.74 11.14 -0.01
N SER A 170 -15.00 10.78 0.26
CA SER A 170 -15.64 11.03 1.55
C SER A 170 -15.01 10.28 2.74
N GLU A 171 -14.09 9.34 2.49
CA GLU A 171 -13.52 8.40 3.48
C GLU A 171 -11.99 8.55 3.61
N GLY A 172 -11.41 9.59 3.02
CA GLY A 172 -9.96 9.85 3.05
C GLY A 172 -9.32 9.91 1.66
N GLY A 173 -10.00 9.39 0.63
CA GLY A 173 -9.70 9.70 -0.77
C GLY A 173 -8.38 9.18 -1.32
N LYS A 174 -7.62 8.42 -0.54
CA LYS A 174 -6.23 8.06 -0.85
C LYS A 174 -6.02 6.56 -1.02
N LEU A 175 -5.03 6.23 -1.83
CA LEU A 175 -4.53 4.86 -1.94
C LEU A 175 -3.72 4.54 -0.68
N VAL A 176 -4.08 3.45 -0.03
CA VAL A 176 -3.48 3.01 1.23
C VAL A 176 -2.68 1.75 0.95
N ALA A 177 -1.43 1.70 1.41
CA ALA A 177 -0.60 0.51 1.27
C ALA A 177 -0.95 -0.53 2.34
N GLY A 178 -1.11 -1.77 1.89
CA GLY A 178 -1.61 -2.88 2.70
C GLY A 178 -3.02 -3.31 2.29
N PRO A 179 -3.63 -4.25 3.04
CA PRO A 179 -3.06 -4.91 4.23
C PRO A 179 -1.81 -5.74 3.97
N LEU A 180 -1.02 -5.98 5.03
CA LEU A 180 0.12 -6.89 4.99
C LEU A 180 -0.32 -8.32 4.66
N TRP A 181 0.48 -9.05 3.88
CA TRP A 181 0.23 -10.43 3.52
C TRP A 181 1.55 -11.19 3.27
N ASP A 182 1.52 -12.51 3.46
CA ASP A 182 2.57 -13.47 3.09
C ASP A 182 3.96 -13.20 3.71
N PHE A 183 4.08 -13.38 5.03
CA PHE A 183 5.32 -13.17 5.80
C PHE A 183 5.99 -14.49 6.26
N ASN A 184 5.65 -15.61 5.64
CA ASN A 184 6.26 -16.93 5.91
C ASN A 184 7.69 -17.04 5.34
N ILE A 185 8.01 -16.27 4.29
CA ILE A 185 9.36 -16.19 3.72
C ILE A 185 10.02 -14.86 4.12
N ALA A 186 10.05 -14.62 5.43
CA ALA A 186 10.63 -13.45 6.06
C ALA A 186 11.39 -13.87 7.33
N LEU A 187 11.85 -12.91 8.13
CA LEU A 187 12.44 -13.11 9.45
C LEU A 187 13.68 -14.02 9.44
N GLY A 188 14.50 -13.91 8.39
CA GLY A 188 15.72 -14.71 8.23
C GLY A 188 15.52 -16.10 7.62
N ASN A 189 14.28 -16.53 7.40
CA ASN A 189 13.97 -17.88 6.92
C ASN A 189 14.35 -18.11 5.44
N ALA A 190 14.38 -17.05 4.64
CA ALA A 190 14.63 -17.13 3.21
C ALA A 190 16.12 -17.34 2.89
N ASN A 191 16.52 -18.54 2.48
CA ASN A 191 17.91 -18.86 2.09
C ASN A 191 18.31 -18.43 0.67
N TYR A 192 17.59 -17.47 0.10
CA TYR A 192 17.78 -16.95 -1.25
C TYR A 192 17.52 -15.43 -1.26
N CYS A 193 17.93 -14.75 -2.33
CA CYS A 193 17.80 -13.28 -2.48
C CYS A 193 18.31 -12.47 -1.28
N GLN A 194 19.31 -12.97 -0.55
CA GLN A 194 19.82 -12.38 0.69
C GLN A 194 18.75 -12.17 1.79
N GLY A 195 17.60 -12.86 1.72
CA GLY A 195 16.53 -12.70 2.73
C GLY A 195 16.94 -13.20 4.12
N ASN A 196 17.96 -14.05 4.20
CA ASN A 196 18.58 -14.52 5.43
C ASN A 196 19.53 -13.50 6.07
N THR A 197 20.00 -12.48 5.35
CA THR A 197 20.97 -11.54 5.92
C THR A 197 20.26 -10.48 6.74
N THR A 198 20.89 -10.04 7.84
CA THR A 198 20.33 -9.02 8.75
C THR A 198 20.54 -7.59 8.22
N SER A 199 21.47 -7.42 7.28
CA SER A 199 21.80 -6.15 6.64
C SER A 199 21.21 -5.99 5.24
N GLY A 200 21.18 -4.76 4.74
CA GLY A 200 20.67 -4.43 3.41
C GLY A 200 19.15 -4.25 3.36
N TRP A 201 18.66 -3.63 2.29
CA TRP A 201 17.24 -3.27 2.13
C TRP A 201 16.49 -4.29 1.27
N ALA A 202 15.32 -4.75 1.72
CA ALA A 202 14.45 -5.65 0.98
C ALA A 202 13.92 -4.99 -0.32
N LYS A 203 13.69 -3.67 -0.31
CA LYS A 203 13.34 -2.92 -1.54
C LYS A 203 14.37 -3.02 -2.68
N ASN A 204 15.59 -3.48 -2.40
CA ASN A 204 16.64 -3.67 -3.41
C ASN A 204 16.56 -5.05 -4.10
N PHE A 205 15.49 -5.81 -3.91
CA PHE A 205 15.30 -7.15 -4.48
C PHE A 205 15.64 -7.23 -5.98
N ASN A 206 15.23 -6.24 -6.78
CA ASN A 206 15.47 -6.25 -8.23
C ASN A 206 16.97 -6.29 -8.58
N SER A 207 17.84 -5.74 -7.74
CA SER A 207 19.30 -5.78 -7.90
C SER A 207 19.93 -7.07 -7.38
N ILE A 208 19.23 -7.79 -6.50
CA ILE A 208 19.75 -8.97 -5.78
C ILE A 208 19.33 -10.27 -6.48
N CYS A 209 18.05 -10.36 -6.88
CA CYS A 209 17.46 -11.55 -7.49
C CYS A 209 16.87 -11.28 -8.88
N GLY A 210 16.27 -10.10 -9.09
CA GLY A 210 15.60 -9.78 -10.36
C GLY A 210 14.49 -10.78 -10.72
N GLY A 211 14.38 -11.12 -12.01
CA GLY A 211 13.40 -12.08 -12.52
C GLY A 211 12.09 -11.44 -12.99
N ALA A 212 11.03 -12.25 -13.10
CA ALA A 212 9.76 -11.83 -13.70
C ALA A 212 8.86 -11.01 -12.76
N GLN A 213 8.95 -11.22 -11.45
CA GLN A 213 8.15 -10.49 -10.46
C GLN A 213 9.02 -9.44 -9.78
N LEU A 214 8.87 -8.20 -10.22
CA LEU A 214 9.76 -7.09 -9.88
C LEU A 214 9.07 -6.07 -8.98
N ILE A 215 9.87 -5.38 -8.17
CA ILE A 215 9.42 -4.26 -7.33
C ILE A 215 9.13 -3.04 -8.23
N PRO A 216 8.00 -2.34 -8.07
CA PRO A 216 7.71 -1.11 -8.79
C PRO A 216 8.69 0.01 -8.42
N PHE A 217 8.90 0.98 -9.31
CA PHE A 217 9.85 2.09 -9.08
C PHE A 217 9.52 2.95 -7.85
N TRP A 218 8.30 2.84 -7.33
CA TRP A 218 7.72 3.74 -6.33
C TRP A 218 8.59 3.92 -5.10
N TRP A 219 9.04 2.81 -4.49
CA TRP A 219 9.72 2.84 -3.20
C TRP A 219 11.05 3.58 -3.26
N ASN A 220 11.80 3.44 -4.37
CA ASN A 220 13.03 4.20 -4.57
C ASN A 220 12.76 5.68 -4.81
N ARG A 221 11.68 6.01 -5.52
CA ARG A 221 11.30 7.39 -5.83
C ARG A 221 10.71 8.12 -4.63
N LEU A 222 9.90 7.46 -3.82
CA LEU A 222 9.40 7.98 -2.55
C LEU A 222 10.57 8.27 -1.60
N LEU A 223 11.50 7.35 -1.44
CA LEU A 223 12.67 7.55 -0.57
C LEU A 223 13.69 8.57 -1.09
N SER A 224 13.59 9.02 -2.34
CA SER A 224 14.39 10.16 -2.83
C SER A 224 13.79 11.52 -2.47
N ASP A 225 12.52 11.56 -2.04
CA ASP A 225 11.94 12.72 -1.38
C ASP A 225 12.42 12.77 0.09
N SER A 226 13.12 13.85 0.45
CA SER A 226 13.62 14.04 1.81
C SER A 226 12.48 14.09 2.85
N THR A 227 11.29 14.58 2.47
CA THR A 227 10.14 14.62 3.39
C THR A 227 9.68 13.20 3.73
N PHE A 228 9.51 12.35 2.72
CA PHE A 228 9.12 10.95 2.92
C PHE A 228 10.19 10.18 3.70
N ALA A 229 11.47 10.36 3.35
CA ALA A 229 12.58 9.71 4.04
C ALA A 229 12.66 10.13 5.52
N ASN A 230 12.49 11.42 5.83
CA ASN A 230 12.52 11.93 7.19
C ASN A 230 11.32 11.44 8.01
N LEU A 231 10.11 11.46 7.43
CA LEU A 231 8.92 10.87 8.06
C LEU A 231 9.12 9.37 8.33
N THR A 232 9.77 8.65 7.41
CA THR A 232 10.13 7.23 7.60
C THR A 232 11.06 7.05 8.80
N HIS A 233 12.08 7.89 8.93
CA HIS A 233 12.98 7.86 10.09
C HIS A 233 12.21 8.14 11.39
N CYS A 234 11.45 9.24 11.44
CA CYS A 234 10.70 9.61 12.64
C CYS A 234 9.72 8.50 13.04
N ARG A 235 9.02 7.93 12.07
CA ARG A 235 8.11 6.80 12.32
C ARG A 235 8.84 5.58 12.84
N TRP A 236 10.03 5.27 12.33
CA TRP A 236 10.85 4.19 12.86
C TRP A 236 11.21 4.43 14.34
N LEU A 237 11.69 5.63 14.70
CA LEU A 237 12.04 5.96 16.09
C LEU A 237 10.84 5.88 17.03
N GLU A 238 9.66 6.36 16.60
CA GLU A 238 8.42 6.24 17.35
C GLU A 238 8.08 4.76 17.62
N LEU A 239 8.09 3.94 16.58
CA LEU A 239 7.77 2.52 16.69
C LEU A 239 8.78 1.76 17.56
N ARG A 240 10.07 2.14 17.52
CA ARG A 240 11.13 1.57 18.37
C ARG A 240 10.99 1.93 19.85
N GLN A 241 10.29 3.02 20.18
CA GLN A 241 9.91 3.34 21.56
C GLN A 241 8.64 2.61 22.03
N GLY A 242 7.92 1.95 21.13
CA GLY A 242 6.67 1.26 21.44
C GLY A 242 6.60 -0.15 20.87
N PRO A 243 5.71 -0.40 19.89
CA PRO A 243 5.33 -1.75 19.46
C PRO A 243 6.47 -2.55 18.82
N LEU A 244 7.52 -1.88 18.34
CA LEU A 244 8.67 -2.53 17.73
C LEU A 244 9.92 -2.46 18.60
N SER A 245 9.84 -2.06 19.87
CA SER A 245 10.97 -2.11 20.81
C SER A 245 11.51 -3.54 20.98
N ASP A 246 12.79 -3.69 21.34
CA ASP A 246 13.42 -5.01 21.50
C ASP A 246 12.66 -5.86 22.53
N THR A 247 12.27 -5.25 23.65
CA THR A 247 11.49 -5.94 24.69
C THR A 247 10.16 -6.45 24.16
N VAL A 248 9.38 -5.61 23.45
CA VAL A 248 8.05 -6.01 22.94
C VAL A 248 8.18 -7.09 21.88
N VAL A 249 9.13 -6.94 20.96
CA VAL A 249 9.39 -7.91 19.88
C VAL A 249 9.78 -9.28 20.44
N MET A 250 10.75 -9.32 21.37
CA MET A 250 11.18 -10.59 21.98
C MET A 250 10.07 -11.21 22.83
N THR A 251 9.34 -10.40 23.58
CA THR A 251 8.20 -10.88 24.41
C THR A 251 7.08 -11.44 23.54
N THR A 252 6.84 -10.89 22.35
CA THR A 252 5.87 -11.44 21.40
C THR A 252 6.28 -12.84 20.95
N ILE A 253 7.56 -13.03 20.60
CA ILE A 253 8.09 -14.35 20.21
C ILE A 253 7.97 -15.34 21.38
N ASP A 254 8.38 -14.93 22.58
CA ASP A 254 8.34 -15.78 23.78
C ASP A 254 6.89 -16.17 24.14
N SER A 255 5.94 -15.25 24.02
CA SER A 255 4.52 -15.52 24.25
C SER A 255 3.96 -16.54 23.25
N LEU A 256 4.33 -16.45 21.98
CA LEU A 256 3.89 -17.41 20.96
C LEU A 256 4.54 -18.78 21.17
N ALA A 257 5.84 -18.82 21.51
CA ALA A 257 6.55 -20.05 21.82
C ALA A 257 5.96 -20.76 23.06
N ALA A 258 5.56 -20.00 24.09
CA ALA A 258 4.92 -20.54 25.30
C ALA A 258 3.58 -21.20 24.97
N VAL A 259 2.74 -20.58 24.15
CA VAL A 259 1.47 -21.18 23.68
C VAL A 259 1.71 -22.48 22.89
N LEU A 260 2.85 -22.59 22.20
CA LEU A 260 3.23 -23.75 21.41
C LEU A 260 3.98 -24.84 22.18
N GLN A 261 4.29 -24.69 23.48
CA GLN A 261 5.15 -25.63 24.21
C GLN A 261 4.68 -27.10 24.12
N GLY A 262 3.38 -27.35 24.29
CA GLY A 262 2.77 -28.67 24.10
C GLY A 262 2.46 -28.99 22.63
N PRO A 263 1.75 -28.11 21.90
CA PRO A 263 1.38 -28.35 20.49
C PRO A 263 2.57 -28.61 19.56
N ALA A 264 3.72 -27.95 19.75
CA ALA A 264 4.92 -28.17 18.95
C ALA A 264 5.46 -29.61 19.08
N GLN A 265 5.42 -30.19 20.29
CA GLN A 265 5.84 -31.59 20.49
C GLN A 265 4.98 -32.54 19.66
N ARG A 266 3.64 -32.37 19.70
CA ARG A 266 2.72 -33.16 18.88
C ARG A 266 2.92 -32.90 17.39
N HIS A 267 3.13 -31.64 17.00
CA HIS A 267 3.40 -31.26 15.61
C HIS A 267 4.61 -32.01 15.07
N PHE A 268 5.74 -32.03 15.80
CA PHE A 268 6.95 -32.69 15.33
C PHE A 268 6.93 -34.23 15.45
N ILE A 269 6.00 -34.81 16.22
CA ILE A 269 5.69 -36.25 16.12
C ILE A 269 4.95 -36.55 14.81
N ARG A 270 3.95 -35.73 14.44
CA ARG A 270 3.20 -35.90 13.18
C ARG A 270 4.08 -35.59 11.96
N TRP A 271 4.90 -34.55 12.06
CA TRP A 271 5.78 -34.04 11.02
C TRP A 271 7.23 -33.99 11.52
N PRO A 272 7.99 -35.09 11.38
CA PRO A 272 9.36 -35.17 11.92
C PRO A 272 10.36 -34.41 11.04
N ILE A 273 10.24 -33.09 11.00
CA ILE A 273 11.02 -32.20 10.13
C ILE A 273 12.15 -31.44 10.86
N LEU A 274 12.24 -31.53 12.19
CA LEU A 274 13.39 -30.98 12.93
C LEU A 274 14.69 -31.66 12.46
N GLY A 275 15.77 -30.88 12.35
CA GLY A 275 17.05 -31.35 11.82
C GLY A 275 17.04 -31.67 10.32
N THR A 276 15.92 -31.47 9.62
CA THR A 276 15.76 -31.76 8.18
C THR A 276 15.49 -30.48 7.41
N TYR A 277 16.14 -30.34 6.26
CA TYR A 277 15.89 -29.20 5.39
C TYR A 277 14.49 -29.24 4.78
N VAL A 278 13.75 -28.13 4.92
CA VAL A 278 12.47 -27.87 4.24
C VAL A 278 12.58 -26.54 3.51
N TRP A 279 12.32 -26.51 2.20
CA TRP A 279 12.48 -25.27 1.43
C TRP A 279 11.31 -24.29 1.66
N PRO A 280 11.59 -22.98 1.76
CA PRO A 280 12.90 -22.35 1.97
C PRO A 280 13.27 -22.34 3.47
N ASN A 281 14.55 -22.58 3.78
CA ASN A 281 15.04 -22.48 5.15
C ASN A 281 16.54 -22.15 5.20
N ASN A 282 16.93 -21.15 5.98
CA ASN A 282 18.32 -20.77 6.19
C ASN A 282 19.00 -21.48 7.36
N PHE A 283 18.28 -21.77 8.44
CA PHE A 283 18.82 -22.39 9.64
C PHE A 283 18.03 -23.66 9.96
N ILE A 284 18.74 -24.78 10.12
CA ILE A 284 18.12 -26.09 10.34
C ILE A 284 18.39 -26.50 11.79
N GLY A 285 17.53 -26.08 12.69
CA GLY A 285 17.61 -26.43 14.11
C GLY A 285 17.29 -27.90 14.34
N GLN A 286 18.01 -28.54 15.27
CA GLN A 286 17.72 -29.90 15.73
C GLN A 286 16.53 -29.92 16.70
N THR A 287 16.19 -28.76 17.28
CA THR A 287 15.10 -28.61 18.24
C THR A 287 14.27 -27.36 17.96
N PHE A 288 13.02 -27.36 18.41
CA PHE A 288 12.16 -26.17 18.35
C PHE A 288 12.78 -24.97 19.10
N ALA A 289 13.48 -25.21 20.21
CA ALA A 289 14.14 -24.16 20.97
C ALA A 289 15.28 -23.50 20.19
N GLU A 290 16.04 -24.27 19.39
CA GLU A 290 17.07 -23.72 18.51
C GLU A 290 16.48 -22.82 17.43
N GLU A 291 15.36 -23.20 16.82
CA GLU A 291 14.65 -22.38 15.83
C GLU A 291 14.17 -21.05 16.43
N ILE A 292 13.60 -21.08 17.64
CA ILE A 292 13.20 -19.86 18.35
C ILE A 292 14.41 -18.98 18.66
N ASN A 293 15.53 -19.57 19.10
CA ASN A 293 16.75 -18.81 19.38
C ASN A 293 17.35 -18.18 18.11
N TYR A 294 17.32 -18.89 16.99
CA TYR A 294 17.74 -18.35 15.69
C TYR A 294 16.89 -17.14 15.29
N LEU A 295 15.56 -17.27 15.36
CA LEU A 295 14.63 -16.17 15.06
C LEU A 295 14.90 -14.93 15.91
N LYS A 296 15.05 -15.09 17.23
CA LYS A 296 15.35 -13.99 18.16
C LYS A 296 16.68 -13.33 17.84
N THR A 297 17.73 -14.13 17.61
CA THR A 297 19.07 -13.62 17.27
C THR A 297 19.06 -12.86 15.95
N TRP A 298 18.43 -13.42 14.92
CA TRP A 298 18.32 -12.78 13.62
C TRP A 298 17.59 -11.43 13.72
N LEU A 299 16.46 -11.41 14.41
CA LEU A 299 15.64 -10.22 14.51
C LEU A 299 16.32 -9.12 15.34
N SER A 300 17.00 -9.48 16.44
CA SER A 300 17.80 -8.52 17.21
C SER A 300 18.87 -7.85 16.34
N ASN A 301 19.59 -8.64 15.55
CA ASN A 301 20.63 -8.13 14.65
C ASN A 301 20.04 -7.29 13.50
N ARG A 302 18.86 -7.67 13.00
CA ARG A 302 18.14 -6.91 11.96
C ARG A 302 17.70 -5.55 12.46
N LEU A 303 17.12 -5.49 13.67
CA LEU A 303 16.69 -4.25 14.30
C LEU A 303 17.87 -3.33 14.57
N ALA A 304 18.97 -3.85 15.11
CA ALA A 304 20.20 -3.08 15.32
C ALA A 304 20.76 -2.52 13.99
N TRP A 305 20.70 -3.28 12.90
CA TRP A 305 21.11 -2.77 11.59
C TRP A 305 20.18 -1.66 11.10
N LEU A 306 18.86 -1.81 11.23
CA LEU A 306 17.90 -0.77 10.84
C LEU A 306 18.08 0.50 11.67
N ASP A 307 18.27 0.37 12.99
CA ASP A 307 18.57 1.50 13.89
C ASP A 307 19.80 2.30 13.42
N ALA A 308 20.84 1.60 12.92
CA ALA A 308 22.07 2.23 12.45
C ALA A 308 22.03 2.75 11.00
N ASN A 309 21.05 2.34 10.19
CA ASN A 309 21.05 2.60 8.73
C ASN A 309 19.79 3.29 8.23
N MET A 310 18.84 3.64 9.09
CA MET A 310 17.55 4.19 8.68
C MET A 310 17.70 5.40 7.75
N VAL A 311 16.85 5.44 6.73
CA VAL A 311 16.82 6.49 5.70
C VAL A 311 16.27 7.80 6.28
N GLY A 312 16.76 8.94 5.80
CA GLY A 312 16.35 10.27 6.27
C GLY A 312 16.94 10.66 7.62
N THR A 313 16.46 11.76 8.20
CA THR A 313 16.76 12.20 9.58
C THR A 313 15.46 12.62 10.29
N CYS A 314 15.48 12.61 11.62
CA CYS A 314 14.34 13.06 12.42
C CYS A 314 14.70 14.32 13.23
N ASP A 315 15.03 15.40 12.52
CA ASP A 315 15.33 16.69 13.14
C ASP A 315 14.12 17.62 13.00
N ASN A 316 13.36 17.78 14.10
CA ASN A 316 12.30 18.78 14.32
C ASN A 316 11.54 19.23 13.04
N LEU A 317 10.93 18.28 12.35
CA LEU A 317 9.86 18.61 11.41
C LEU A 317 8.61 18.80 12.22
N SER A 318 8.23 20.06 12.45
CA SER A 318 6.85 20.41 12.73
C SER A 318 5.99 19.69 11.69
N MET A 319 5.31 18.63 12.13
CA MET A 319 4.36 17.92 11.28
C MET A 319 3.44 18.98 10.69
N PRO A 320 3.31 19.10 9.35
CA PRO A 320 2.20 19.86 8.83
C PRO A 320 0.95 19.21 9.41
N GLU A 321 0.19 19.97 10.21
CA GLU A 321 -1.14 19.56 10.61
C GLU A 321 -1.89 19.08 9.37
N PRO A 322 -2.78 18.07 9.47
CA PRO A 322 -3.62 17.67 8.36
C PRO A 322 -4.41 18.89 7.89
N GLN A 323 -3.93 19.56 6.83
CA GLN A 323 -4.66 20.65 6.22
C GLN A 323 -5.94 20.05 5.66
N LYS A 324 -7.06 20.58 6.16
CA LYS A 324 -8.39 20.36 5.61
C LYS A 324 -8.30 20.41 4.07
N GLU A 325 -8.66 19.33 3.40
CA GLU A 325 -8.37 19.16 1.97
C GLU A 325 -8.94 20.33 1.17
N ALA A 326 -8.07 21.07 0.48
CA ALA A 326 -8.48 22.12 -0.44
C ALA A 326 -9.23 21.52 -1.63
N LEU A 327 -10.18 22.27 -2.19
CA LEU A 327 -10.88 21.91 -3.42
C LEU A 327 -9.85 21.59 -4.53
N ARG A 328 -9.94 20.40 -5.14
CA ARG A 328 -9.03 19.94 -6.21
C ARG A 328 -9.74 19.90 -7.54
N ILE A 329 -8.99 20.12 -8.62
CA ILE A 329 -9.49 20.06 -9.99
C ILE A 329 -8.53 19.30 -10.88
N PHE A 330 -8.98 18.21 -11.50
CA PHE A 330 -8.16 17.33 -12.33
C PHE A 330 -8.98 16.57 -13.38
N PRO A 331 -8.41 16.07 -14.49
CA PRO A 331 -7.08 16.41 -14.97
C PRO A 331 -7.02 17.88 -15.40
N ASN A 332 -5.84 18.48 -15.26
CA ASN A 332 -5.55 19.82 -15.74
C ASN A 332 -4.14 19.82 -16.36
N PRO A 333 -3.99 19.79 -17.69
CA PRO A 333 -5.03 20.05 -18.70
C PRO A 333 -6.17 19.02 -18.71
N SER A 334 -7.38 19.47 -18.95
CA SER A 334 -8.55 18.59 -19.12
C SER A 334 -8.81 18.28 -20.58
N ASP A 335 -9.17 17.03 -20.86
CA ASP A 335 -9.57 16.52 -22.17
C ASP A 335 -10.96 15.88 -22.04
N HIS A 336 -11.97 16.44 -22.72
CA HIS A 336 -13.41 16.10 -22.67
C HIS A 336 -14.11 16.20 -21.29
N VAL A 337 -13.41 15.98 -20.17
CA VAL A 337 -13.94 16.02 -18.81
C VAL A 337 -12.89 16.51 -17.81
N LEU A 338 -13.36 17.23 -16.78
CA LEU A 338 -12.61 17.50 -15.56
C LEU A 338 -13.44 17.12 -14.33
N TYR A 339 -12.79 16.88 -13.20
CA TYR A 339 -13.35 16.47 -11.94
C TYR A 339 -13.01 17.52 -10.88
N LEU A 340 -14.02 17.91 -10.09
CA LEU A 340 -13.84 18.70 -8.89
C LEU A 340 -13.95 17.81 -7.67
N GLU A 341 -12.96 17.84 -6.79
CA GLU A 341 -12.92 17.08 -5.53
C GLU A 341 -12.84 18.05 -4.33
N GLY A 342 -13.35 17.64 -3.17
CA GLY A 342 -13.32 18.47 -1.95
C GLY A 342 -14.55 19.36 -1.77
N LEU A 343 -15.64 19.10 -2.52
CA LEU A 343 -16.94 19.75 -2.28
C LEU A 343 -17.64 19.11 -1.07
N GLU A 344 -17.81 19.87 0.01
CA GLU A 344 -18.53 19.40 1.21
C GLU A 344 -20.07 19.42 1.04
N LYS A 345 -20.57 20.09 0.02
CA LYS A 345 -22.00 20.27 -0.26
C LYS A 345 -22.25 20.47 -1.76
N PRO A 346 -23.49 20.22 -2.25
CA PRO A 346 -23.86 20.60 -3.60
C PRO A 346 -23.57 22.08 -3.85
N SER A 347 -22.81 22.36 -4.90
CA SER A 347 -22.23 23.67 -5.16
C SER A 347 -22.44 24.10 -6.61
N CYS A 348 -22.47 25.40 -6.87
CA CYS A 348 -22.58 25.96 -8.21
C CYS A 348 -21.20 26.38 -8.69
N VAL A 349 -20.79 25.84 -9.83
CA VAL A 349 -19.48 26.08 -10.41
C VAL A 349 -19.61 26.91 -11.66
N ARG A 350 -18.80 27.96 -11.75
CA ARG A 350 -18.75 28.88 -12.89
C ARG A 350 -17.38 28.82 -13.52
N ILE A 351 -17.35 28.58 -14.82
CA ILE A 351 -16.14 28.56 -15.63
C ILE A 351 -16.15 29.85 -16.45
N TYR A 352 -15.05 30.58 -16.41
CA TYR A 352 -14.84 31.84 -17.11
C TYR A 352 -13.72 31.70 -18.13
N HIS A 353 -13.87 32.35 -19.29
CA HIS A 353 -12.74 32.57 -20.20
C HIS A 353 -11.66 33.41 -19.52
N ALA A 354 -10.43 33.37 -20.04
CA ALA A 354 -9.35 34.25 -19.58
C ALA A 354 -9.68 35.75 -19.67
N THR A 355 -10.65 36.13 -20.50
CA THR A 355 -11.18 37.50 -20.63
C THR A 355 -12.16 37.89 -19.51
N GLY A 356 -12.56 36.95 -18.65
CA GLY A 356 -13.55 37.16 -17.58
C GLY A 356 -15.00 36.91 -18.01
N ALA A 357 -15.27 36.60 -19.28
CA ALA A 357 -16.60 36.23 -19.75
C ALA A 357 -17.00 34.84 -19.21
N LEU A 358 -18.24 34.68 -18.74
CA LEU A 358 -18.76 33.40 -18.27
C LEU A 358 -18.88 32.43 -19.47
N ALA A 359 -18.16 31.30 -19.39
CA ALA A 359 -18.16 30.24 -20.41
C ALA A 359 -19.19 29.16 -20.10
N ALA A 360 -19.27 28.72 -18.84
CA ALA A 360 -20.21 27.69 -18.40
C ALA A 360 -20.61 27.88 -16.93
N SER A 361 -21.81 27.41 -16.57
CA SER A 361 -22.26 27.32 -15.19
C SER A 361 -22.84 25.93 -14.98
N VAL A 362 -22.28 25.18 -14.03
CA VAL A 362 -22.62 23.78 -13.78
C VAL A 362 -22.96 23.62 -12.31
N ARG A 363 -24.09 22.97 -12.03
CA ARG A 363 -24.47 22.64 -10.66
C ARG A 363 -23.95 21.24 -10.36
N LEU A 364 -23.11 21.14 -9.34
CA LEU A 364 -22.45 19.91 -8.95
C LEU A 364 -23.08 19.34 -7.68
N SER A 365 -23.15 18.02 -7.62
CA SER A 365 -23.39 17.27 -6.38
C SER A 365 -22.19 17.41 -5.43
N SER A 366 -22.25 16.85 -4.23
CA SER A 366 -21.13 16.90 -3.28
C SER A 366 -20.03 15.87 -3.59
N TYR A 367 -18.84 16.08 -3.04
CA TYR A 367 -17.65 15.21 -2.99
C TYR A 367 -16.80 15.12 -4.24
N THR A 368 -17.33 14.57 -5.33
CA THR A 368 -16.65 14.58 -6.63
C THR A 368 -17.64 14.72 -7.75
N SER A 369 -17.41 15.68 -8.63
CA SER A 369 -18.34 15.93 -9.72
C SER A 369 -17.59 16.17 -11.01
N ALA A 370 -17.98 15.40 -12.03
CA ALA A 370 -17.48 15.55 -13.39
C ALA A 370 -18.14 16.78 -14.04
N ILE A 371 -17.32 17.57 -14.72
CA ILE A 371 -17.73 18.65 -15.60
C ILE A 371 -17.26 18.29 -17.01
N SER A 372 -18.21 18.12 -17.93
CA SER A 372 -17.86 17.98 -19.35
C SER A 372 -17.22 19.28 -19.84
N THR A 373 -16.09 19.13 -20.52
CA THR A 373 -15.36 20.22 -21.18
C THR A 373 -15.45 20.14 -22.70
N GLU A 374 -16.19 19.18 -23.27
CA GLU A 374 -16.33 18.98 -24.72
C GLU A 374 -16.79 20.24 -25.47
N SER A 375 -17.68 21.02 -24.85
CA SER A 375 -18.21 22.25 -25.44
C SER A 375 -17.28 23.47 -25.30
N LEU A 376 -16.18 23.33 -24.55
CA LEU A 376 -15.23 24.40 -24.28
C LEU A 376 -14.04 24.28 -25.23
N PRO A 377 -13.78 25.26 -26.11
CA PRO A 377 -12.62 25.21 -27.01
C PRO A 377 -11.28 25.18 -26.25
N ASN A 378 -10.24 24.68 -26.92
CA ASN A 378 -8.88 24.65 -26.37
C ASN A 378 -8.44 26.04 -25.91
N GLY A 379 -8.00 26.15 -24.65
CA GLY A 379 -7.63 27.44 -24.07
C GLY A 379 -7.55 27.46 -22.54
N MET A 380 -7.23 28.64 -22.01
CA MET A 380 -7.15 28.89 -20.56
C MET A 380 -8.47 29.44 -20.01
N TYR A 381 -8.88 28.88 -18.87
CA TYR A 381 -10.11 29.21 -18.16
C TYR A 381 -9.86 29.40 -16.67
N TYR A 382 -10.83 30.00 -15.99
CA TYR A 382 -10.88 30.13 -14.54
C TYR A 382 -12.15 29.50 -14.01
N LEU A 383 -12.04 28.69 -12.97
CA LEU A 383 -13.16 28.08 -12.29
C LEU A 383 -13.39 28.73 -10.93
N GLN A 384 -14.67 28.97 -10.61
CA GLN A 384 -15.13 29.51 -9.34
C GLN A 384 -16.22 28.61 -8.75
N VAL A 385 -16.21 28.39 -7.44
CA VAL A 385 -17.23 27.61 -6.72
C VAL A 385 -18.05 28.52 -5.81
N ASP A 386 -19.38 28.46 -5.87
CA ASP A 386 -20.33 29.17 -4.99
C ASP A 386 -20.13 30.70 -4.91
N GLY A 387 -19.49 31.31 -5.90
CA GLY A 387 -19.14 32.73 -5.85
C GLY A 387 -18.02 33.07 -4.86
N ASN A 388 -17.27 32.06 -4.39
CA ASN A 388 -16.08 32.24 -3.57
C ASN A 388 -15.03 33.05 -4.35
N PRO A 389 -14.33 34.02 -3.72
CA PRO A 389 -13.30 34.81 -4.38
C PRO A 389 -12.11 33.98 -4.93
N THR A 390 -11.91 32.75 -4.46
CA THR A 390 -10.86 31.86 -4.98
C THR A 390 -11.19 31.38 -6.39
N LEU A 391 -10.26 31.62 -7.32
CA LEU A 391 -10.32 31.16 -8.71
C LEU A 391 -9.27 30.08 -8.96
N PHE A 392 -9.65 29.01 -9.64
CA PHE A 392 -8.77 27.92 -10.04
C PHE A 392 -8.47 28.01 -11.53
N LYS A 393 -7.20 27.92 -11.91
CA LYS A 393 -6.78 27.95 -13.32
C LYS A 393 -7.03 26.59 -13.97
N LEU A 394 -7.62 26.58 -15.15
CA LEU A 394 -7.86 25.40 -15.96
C LEU A 394 -7.30 25.59 -17.35
N LEU A 395 -6.66 24.56 -17.88
CA LEU A 395 -6.26 24.46 -19.27
C LEU A 395 -7.11 23.37 -19.92
N ILE A 396 -7.81 23.69 -21.00
CA ILE A 396 -8.59 22.75 -21.79
C ILE A 396 -7.83 22.47 -23.08
N LEU A 397 -7.58 21.19 -23.36
CA LEU A 397 -6.83 20.75 -24.53
C LEU A 397 -7.40 19.42 -25.04
N HIS A 398 -8.35 19.52 -25.97
CA HIS A 398 -8.86 18.38 -26.74
C HIS A 398 -7.79 17.96 -27.76
N LEU A 399 -7.37 16.70 -27.69
CA LEU A 399 -6.33 16.10 -28.53
C LEU A 399 -6.91 15.30 -29.70
#